data_AF-A0A6L4ZL08-F1
#
_entry.id   AF-A0A6L4ZL08-F1
#
_cell.length_a   1.000
_cell.length_b   1.000
_cell.length_c   1.000
_cell.angle_alpha   90.00
_cell.angle_beta   90.00
_cell.angle_gamma   90.00
#
_symmetry.space_group_name_H-M   'P 1'
#
loop_
_entity.id
_entity.type
_entity.pdbx_description
1 polymer ?
#
loop_
_entity_poly.entity_id
_entity_poly.type
_entity_poly.pdbx_seq_one_letter_code
_entity_poly.pdbx_strand_id
1 'polypeptide(L)'
;MSQIISQPIISQLIGTVTLPGKIRCMTGLHIGSTDAGYEIGGMENAVIRNPYDGFPYIPGSSLKGKLRSLLEWFEGSISPSGDPNKVEKKDINIQN
;
A
#
# COMPACT_ATOMS: atom_id res chain seq x y z
N MET A 1 4.82 -45.11 19.55
CA MET A 1 4.72 -43.80 20.23
C MET A 1 5.89 -42.95 19.75
N SER A 2 5.82 -42.44 18.52
CA SER A 2 6.88 -41.67 17.87
C SER A 2 6.39 -40.25 17.66
N GLN A 3 6.88 -39.31 18.47
CA GLN A 3 6.63 -37.89 18.27
C GLN A 3 7.33 -37.43 16.99
N ILE A 4 6.55 -37.10 15.96
CA ILE A 4 7.00 -36.30 14.82
C ILE A 4 7.08 -34.87 15.33
N ILE A 5 8.28 -34.43 15.67
CA ILE A 5 8.56 -33.07 16.08
C ILE A 5 8.54 -32.21 14.81
N SER A 6 7.43 -31.52 14.58
CA SER A 6 7.32 -30.46 13.57
C SER A 6 8.36 -29.38 13.88
N GLN A 7 9.44 -29.31 13.11
CA GLN A 7 10.47 -28.29 13.27
C GLN A 7 9.88 -26.89 13.01
N PRO A 8 10.18 -25.88 13.84
CA PRO A 8 9.69 -24.52 13.63
C PRO A 8 10.33 -23.93 12.38
N ILE A 9 9.51 -23.37 11.47
CA ILE A 9 10.00 -22.60 10.33
C ILE A 9 10.54 -21.27 10.86
N ILE A 10 11.85 -21.17 11.02
CA ILE A 10 12.52 -19.92 11.37
C ILE A 10 12.59 -19.08 10.09
N SER A 11 11.80 -18.01 10.03
CA SER A 11 11.90 -16.99 8.99
C SER A 11 13.24 -16.25 9.14
N GLN A 12 14.27 -16.69 8.42
CA GLN A 12 15.56 -16.01 8.39
C GLN A 12 15.54 -14.87 7.36
N LEU A 13 15.90 -13.65 7.78
CA LEU A 13 16.13 -12.54 6.86
C LEU A 13 17.36 -12.83 6.01
N ILE A 14 17.17 -12.97 4.70
CA ILE A 14 18.28 -13.17 3.75
C ILE A 14 18.94 -11.84 3.40
N GLY A 15 18.15 -10.76 3.24
CA GLY A 15 18.64 -9.42 2.93
C GLY A 15 17.54 -8.45 2.49
N THR A 16 17.93 -7.21 2.20
CA THR A 16 17.02 -6.15 1.73
C THR A 16 17.40 -5.72 0.32
N VAL A 17 16.41 -5.63 -0.58
CA VAL A 17 16.60 -5.12 -1.94
C VAL A 17 16.06 -3.69 -2.00
N THR A 18 16.85 -2.76 -2.54
CA THR A 18 16.44 -1.35 -2.75
C THR A 18 16.15 -1.10 -4.21
N LEU A 19 15.02 -0.46 -4.51
CA LEU A 19 14.60 -0.11 -5.86
C LEU A 19 14.65 1.42 -6.05
N PRO A 20 15.79 1.99 -6.46
CA PRO A 20 15.89 3.43 -6.70
C PRO A 20 15.15 3.81 -7.99
N GLY A 21 14.47 4.95 -7.98
CA GLY A 21 13.73 5.43 -9.14
C GLY A 21 13.24 6.86 -8.96
N LYS A 22 12.71 7.46 -10.03
CA LYS A 22 12.08 8.78 -10.02
C LYS A 22 10.68 8.67 -10.64
N ILE A 23 9.69 9.25 -9.97
CA ILE A 23 8.31 9.31 -10.46
C ILE A 23 8.11 10.69 -11.10
N ARG A 24 7.66 10.71 -12.35
CA ARG A 24 7.31 11.95 -13.06
C ARG A 24 5.79 12.06 -13.13
N CYS A 25 5.25 13.17 -12.64
CA CYS A 25 3.84 13.49 -12.83
C CYS A 25 3.62 13.92 -14.29
N MET A 26 2.81 13.16 -15.04
CA MET A 26 2.43 13.51 -16.41
C MET A 26 1.28 14.53 -16.43
N THR A 27 0.46 14.53 -15.40
CA THR A 27 -0.67 15.44 -15.18
C THR A 27 -0.56 16.10 -13.80
N GLY A 28 -1.45 17.04 -13.50
CA GLY A 28 -1.59 17.57 -12.14
C GLY A 28 -1.89 16.43 -11.15
N LEU A 29 -1.08 16.33 -10.09
CA LEU A 29 -1.22 15.33 -9.03
C LEU A 29 -1.64 16.03 -7.74
N HIS A 30 -2.81 15.67 -7.22
CA HIS A 30 -3.32 16.15 -5.95
C HIS A 30 -3.42 14.98 -4.97
N ILE A 31 -2.79 15.12 -3.79
CA ILE A 31 -2.89 14.18 -2.68
C ILE A 31 -3.33 14.99 -1.46
N GLY A 32 -4.58 14.80 -1.04
CA GLY A 32 -5.17 15.51 0.09
C GLY A 32 -4.54 15.10 1.43
N SER A 33 -4.50 16.04 2.36
CA SER A 33 -4.16 15.80 3.77
C SER A 33 -5.43 15.75 4.63
N THR A 34 -5.39 15.00 5.73
CA THR A 34 -6.53 14.88 6.66
C THR A 34 -6.62 16.06 7.63
N ASP A 35 -5.52 16.77 7.88
CA ASP A 35 -5.49 17.93 8.77
C ASP A 35 -6.00 19.19 8.05
N ALA A 36 -7.31 19.20 7.77
CA ALA A 36 -8.06 20.43 7.84
C ALA A 36 -8.33 20.70 9.33
N GLY A 37 -7.35 21.31 10.01
CA GLY A 37 -7.63 21.93 11.31
C GLY A 37 -8.85 22.82 11.16
N TYR A 38 -9.76 22.74 12.14
CA TYR A 38 -11.00 23.52 12.23
C TYR A 38 -10.68 25.01 12.46
N GLU A 39 -9.96 25.63 11.53
CA GLU A 39 -9.64 27.04 11.53
C GLU A 39 -10.69 27.74 10.66
N ILE A 40 -11.32 28.77 11.23
CA ILE A 40 -12.33 29.58 10.56
C ILE A 40 -11.62 30.32 9.40
N GLY A 41 -11.87 29.87 8.17
CA GLY A 41 -11.11 30.29 6.97
C GLY A 41 -10.20 29.20 6.37
N GLY A 42 -10.37 27.94 6.79
CA GLY A 42 -9.59 26.77 6.38
C GLY A 42 -9.37 26.67 4.87
N MET A 43 -8.14 26.39 4.50
CA MET A 43 -7.69 26.26 3.11
C MET A 43 -8.38 25.05 2.46
N GLU A 44 -9.37 25.32 1.61
CA GLU A 44 -10.09 24.29 0.85
C GLU A 44 -9.09 23.43 0.04
N ASN A 45 -9.10 22.12 0.30
CA ASN A 45 -8.37 21.09 -0.44
C ASN A 45 -6.82 21.23 -0.44
N ALA A 46 -6.21 21.25 0.75
CA ALA A 46 -4.76 21.30 0.91
C ALA A 46 -4.05 20.05 0.38
N VAL A 47 -3.00 20.25 -0.44
CA VAL A 47 -2.07 19.19 -0.86
C VAL A 47 -1.11 18.89 0.30
N ILE A 48 -0.84 17.61 0.56
CA ILE A 48 0.12 17.20 1.58
C ILE A 48 1.53 17.72 1.24
N ARG A 49 2.15 18.38 2.20
CA ARG A 49 3.47 19.00 2.08
C ARG A 49 4.41 18.46 3.14
N ASN A 50 5.69 18.38 2.81
CA ASN A 50 6.71 18.04 3.79
C ASN A 50 6.88 19.23 4.75
N PRO A 51 6.76 19.05 6.08
CA PRO A 51 6.88 20.14 7.04
C PRO A 51 8.27 20.79 7.07
N TYR A 52 9.30 20.10 6.56
CA TYR A 52 10.68 20.61 6.56
C TYR A 52 10.93 21.64 5.45
N ASP A 53 10.42 21.41 4.25
CA ASP A 53 10.72 22.22 3.06
C ASP A 53 9.48 22.86 2.41
N GLY A 54 8.28 22.50 2.87
CA GLY A 54 7.00 22.98 2.35
C GLY A 54 6.62 22.44 0.97
N PHE A 55 7.42 21.55 0.36
CA PHE A 55 7.15 21.02 -0.97
C PHE A 55 6.10 19.89 -0.93
N PRO A 56 5.25 19.77 -1.96
CA PRO A 56 4.32 18.65 -2.08
C PRO A 56 5.10 17.35 -2.32
N TYR A 57 4.68 16.28 -1.68
CA TYR A 57 5.32 14.96 -1.83
C TYR A 57 4.28 13.85 -1.98
N ILE A 58 4.71 12.69 -2.47
CA ILE A 58 3.88 11.48 -2.55
C ILE A 58 4.16 10.63 -1.29
N PRO A 59 3.19 10.42 -0.39
CA PRO A 59 3.40 9.59 0.79
C PRO A 59 3.63 8.12 0.41
N GLY A 60 4.53 7.46 1.14
CA GLY A 60 4.84 6.04 0.93
C GLY A 60 3.63 5.13 1.17
N SER A 61 2.73 5.49 2.09
CA SER A 61 1.47 4.78 2.35
C SER A 61 0.52 4.89 1.15
N SER A 62 0.36 6.08 0.57
CA SER A 62 -0.48 6.32 -0.62
C SER A 62 0.02 5.53 -1.83
N LEU A 63 1.33 5.55 -2.08
CA LEU A 63 1.93 4.78 -3.19
C LEU A 63 1.77 3.27 -2.98
N LYS A 64 2.07 2.78 -1.77
CA LYS A 64 1.90 1.37 -1.41
C LYS A 64 0.45 0.92 -1.54
N GLY A 65 -0.49 1.71 -1.04
CA GLY A 65 -1.93 1.42 -1.11
C GLY A 65 -2.42 1.31 -2.54
N LYS A 66 -2.04 2.26 -3.41
CA LYS A 66 -2.45 2.23 -4.82
C LYS A 66 -1.89 1.01 -5.56
N LEU A 67 -0.62 0.67 -5.35
CA LEU A 67 -0.01 -0.53 -5.93
C LEU A 67 -0.70 -1.79 -5.44
N ARG A 68 -0.94 -1.90 -4.14
CA ARG A 68 -1.64 -3.03 -3.53
C ARG A 68 -3.03 -3.20 -4.15
N SER A 69 -3.85 -2.16 -4.13
CA SER A 69 -5.22 -2.26 -4.67
C SER A 69 -5.21 -2.64 -6.15
N LEU A 70 -4.35 -2.04 -6.96
CA LEU A 70 -4.24 -2.41 -8.38
C LEU A 70 -3.85 -3.88 -8.58
N LEU A 71 -2.93 -4.40 -7.76
CA LEU A 71 -2.54 -5.81 -7.80
C LEU A 71 -3.69 -6.73 -7.36
N GLU A 72 -4.41 -6.37 -6.30
CA GLU A 72 -5.56 -7.14 -5.81
C GLU A 72 -6.68 -7.21 -6.87
N TRP A 73 -6.93 -6.10 -7.59
CA TRP A 73 -7.83 -6.06 -8.75
C TRP A 73 -7.33 -6.96 -9.89
N PHE A 74 -6.03 -6.92 -10.19
CA PHE A 74 -5.42 -7.71 -11.26
C PHE A 74 -5.45 -9.22 -10.97
N GLU A 75 -5.19 -9.63 -9.73
CA GLU A 75 -5.22 -11.04 -9.31
C GLU A 75 -6.66 -11.58 -9.11
N GLY A 76 -7.68 -10.70 -9.17
CA GLY A 76 -9.07 -11.06 -8.95
C GLY A 76 -9.36 -11.48 -7.51
N SER A 77 -8.52 -11.06 -6.55
CA SER A 77 -8.63 -11.37 -5.13
C SER A 77 -9.55 -10.39 -4.40
N ILE A 78 -10.37 -9.63 -5.11
CA ILE A 78 -11.33 -8.72 -4.51
C ILE A 78 -12.75 -9.04 -4.99
N SER A 79 -13.71 -8.77 -4.12
CA SER A 79 -15.11 -8.71 -4.51
C SER A 79 -15.34 -7.66 -5.63
N PRO A 80 -16.29 -7.88 -6.56
CA PRO A 80 -16.72 -6.86 -7.52
C PRO A 80 -17.11 -5.52 -6.88
N SER A 81 -17.43 -5.53 -5.58
CA SER A 81 -17.75 -4.32 -4.79
C SER A 81 -16.54 -3.55 -4.28
N GLY A 82 -15.31 -4.03 -4.50
CA GLY A 82 -14.08 -3.33 -4.06
C GLY A 82 -13.76 -3.44 -2.57
N ASP A 83 -14.46 -4.31 -1.84
CA ASP A 83 -14.26 -4.52 -0.40
C ASP A 83 -13.04 -5.42 -0.14
N PRO A 84 -11.95 -4.90 0.47
CA PRO A 84 -10.74 -5.68 0.74
C PRO A 84 -10.94 -6.79 1.77
N ASN A 85 -12.05 -6.79 2.53
CA ASN A 85 -12.34 -7.83 3.53
C ASN A 85 -13.06 -9.05 2.93
N LYS A 86 -13.50 -8.96 1.66
CA LYS A 86 -14.18 -10.06 0.94
C LYS A 86 -13.31 -10.58 -0.19
N VAL A 87 -12.12 -11.05 0.18
CA VAL A 87 -11.25 -11.80 -0.73
C VAL A 87 -11.84 -13.20 -0.90
N GLU A 88 -12.32 -13.52 -2.10
CA GLU A 88 -12.50 -14.92 -2.48
C GLU A 88 -11.11 -15.55 -2.52
N LYS A 89 -10.78 -16.35 -1.50
CA LYS A 89 -9.54 -17.11 -1.49
C LYS A 89 -9.58 -18.09 -2.66
N LYS A 90 -8.90 -17.75 -3.75
CA LYS A 90 -8.45 -18.78 -4.70
C LYS A 90 -7.38 -19.57 -3.98
N ASP A 91 -7.75 -20.78 -3.55
CA ASP A 91 -6.77 -21.79 -3.19
C ASP A 91 -5.83 -21.95 -4.40
N ILE A 92 -4.62 -21.42 -4.27
CA ILE A 92 -3.55 -21.65 -5.23
C ILE A 92 -3.24 -23.16 -5.19
N ASN A 93 -3.93 -23.92 -6.05
CA ASN A 93 -3.62 -25.32 -6.27
C ASN A 93 -2.30 -25.35 -7.04
N ILE A 94 -1.19 -25.34 -6.31
CA ILE A 94 0.13 -25.61 -6.85
C ILE A 94 0.13 -27.10 -7.20
N GLN A 95 -0.39 -27.44 -8.37
CA GLN A 95 -0.11 -28.73 -9.00
C GLN A 95 1.27 -28.62 -9.64
N ASN A 96 2.26 -29.14 -8.92
CA ASN A 96 3.48 -29.68 -9.53
C ASN A 96 3.18 -31.10 -10.02
#